data_AF-S3B6U7-F1
#
_entry.id   AF-S3B6U7-F1
#
_cell.length_a   1.000
_cell.length_b   1.000
_cell.length_c   1.000
_cell.angle_alpha   90.00
_cell.angle_beta   90.00
_cell.angle_gamma   90.00
#
_symmetry.space_group_name_H-M   'P 1'
#
loop_
_entity.id
_entity.type
_entity.pdbx_description
1 polymer ?
#
loop_
_entity_poly.entity_id
_entity_poly.type
_entity_poly.pdbx_seq_one_letter_code
_entity_poly.pdbx_strand_id
1 'polypeptide(L)'
;MDTVLAHEESGFINFRHHLPDAMEHGYRWVSIKQLRFSARAAESAGDRELLAALIGHEQFRDDYAGGGVMPEGTRHGPYWRRLITADLYEPVSQEKAVEILREWVGPRGEVPAGLEAELRREVFARLAAADGIHYLGELGDEALHDWGGVHEFFHEFVLIDRSAGRLALIVAADD
;
A
#
# COMPACT_ATOMS: atom_id res chain seq x y z
N MET A 1 -15.47 -21.80 -3.29
CA MET A 1 -15.58 -20.39 -3.71
C MET A 1 -14.25 -20.06 -4.33
N ASP A 2 -14.21 -19.76 -5.63
CA ASP A 2 -12.97 -19.28 -6.23
C ASP A 2 -12.64 -17.92 -5.58
N THR A 3 -11.55 -17.89 -4.82
CA THR A 3 -11.07 -16.65 -4.20
C THR A 3 -10.71 -15.70 -5.32
N VAL A 4 -11.36 -14.54 -5.38
CA VAL A 4 -11.18 -13.55 -6.45
C VAL A 4 -9.72 -13.09 -6.54
N LEU A 5 -9.03 -13.06 -5.39
CA LEU A 5 -7.63 -12.71 -5.24
C LEU A 5 -6.87 -13.87 -4.59
N ALA A 6 -5.65 -14.12 -5.08
CA ALA A 6 -4.67 -14.99 -4.47
C ALA A 6 -3.39 -14.20 -4.22
N HIS A 7 -2.86 -14.24 -3.00
CA HIS A 7 -1.56 -13.63 -2.68
C HIS A 7 -0.42 -14.35 -3.41
N GLU A 8 0.46 -13.61 -4.07
CA GLU A 8 1.65 -14.15 -4.75
C GLU A 8 2.91 -13.95 -3.90
N GLU A 9 3.18 -12.71 -3.52
CA GLU A 9 4.42 -12.33 -2.84
C GLU A 9 4.26 -11.02 -2.05
N SER A 10 5.21 -10.77 -1.15
CA SER A 10 5.33 -9.52 -0.42
C SER A 10 6.75 -8.99 -0.51
N GLY A 11 6.88 -7.67 -0.62
CA GLY A 11 8.15 -6.94 -0.59
C GLY A 11 8.16 -5.92 0.54
N PHE A 12 9.34 -5.60 1.05
CA PHE A 12 9.52 -4.61 2.10
C PHE A 12 10.81 -3.83 1.89
N ILE A 13 10.70 -2.51 1.77
CA ILE A 13 11.82 -1.58 1.66
C ILE A 13 11.91 -0.82 2.98
N ASN A 14 12.97 -1.05 3.75
CA ASN A 14 13.22 -0.27 4.96
C ASN A 14 14.36 0.73 4.70
N PHE A 15 14.09 2.03 4.89
CA PHE A 15 15.05 3.08 4.57
C PHE A 15 16.29 2.98 5.47
N ARG A 16 16.19 2.37 6.65
CA ARG A 16 17.33 2.11 7.54
C ARG A 16 18.44 1.27 6.89
N HIS A 17 18.12 0.47 5.87
CA HIS A 17 19.12 -0.33 5.17
C HIS A 17 19.99 0.51 4.22
N HIS A 18 19.57 1.74 3.94
CA HIS A 18 20.23 2.66 3.00
C HIS A 18 20.78 3.91 3.68
N LEU A 19 20.53 4.09 4.98
CA LEU A 19 20.95 5.25 5.76
C LEU A 19 22.05 4.87 6.76
N PRO A 20 23.16 5.63 6.84
CA PRO A 20 24.34 5.25 7.61
C PRO A 20 24.18 5.36 9.14
N ASP A 21 23.25 6.17 9.64
CA ASP A 21 22.94 6.28 11.07
C ASP A 21 21.54 5.71 11.35
N ALA A 22 21.50 4.43 11.74
CA ALA A 22 20.29 3.65 12.04
C ALA A 22 19.72 3.89 13.47
N MET A 23 20.12 4.96 14.15
CA MET A 23 19.77 5.26 15.54
C MET A 23 18.73 6.38 15.73
N GLU A 24 18.19 6.96 14.66
CA GLU A 24 17.06 7.89 14.72
C GLU A 24 15.71 7.14 14.75
N HIS A 25 14.65 7.75 15.27
CA HIS A 25 13.27 7.22 15.19
C HIS A 25 12.54 7.79 13.95
N GLY A 26 11.41 7.22 13.53
CA GLY A 26 10.69 7.69 12.33
C GLY A 26 11.27 7.16 11.02
N TYR A 27 11.75 5.90 10.99
CA TYR A 27 12.26 5.33 9.75
C TYR A 27 11.11 5.03 8.81
N ARG A 28 11.21 5.59 7.62
CA ARG A 28 10.29 5.32 6.52
C ARG A 28 10.49 3.93 5.95
N TRP A 29 9.40 3.35 5.50
CA TRP A 29 9.40 2.08 4.83
C TRP A 29 8.28 2.00 3.79
N VAL A 30 8.41 1.03 2.89
CA VAL A 30 7.36 0.67 1.94
C VAL A 30 7.09 -0.83 2.06
N SER A 31 5.83 -1.19 2.33
CA SER A 31 5.31 -2.54 2.26
C SER A 31 4.58 -2.73 0.93
N ILE A 32 4.82 -3.86 0.27
CA ILE A 32 4.19 -4.21 -0.99
C ILE A 32 3.59 -5.60 -0.82
N LYS A 33 2.30 -5.76 -1.11
CA LYS A 33 1.64 -7.06 -1.21
C LYS A 33 1.11 -7.22 -2.62
N GLN A 34 1.56 -8.26 -3.31
CA GLN A 34 1.15 -8.55 -4.68
C GLN A 34 0.15 -9.70 -4.70
N LEU A 35 -0.98 -9.48 -5.35
CA LEU A 35 -2.07 -10.44 -5.49
C LEU A 35 -2.38 -10.64 -6.97
N ARG A 36 -2.82 -11.83 -7.32
CA ARG A 36 -3.34 -12.19 -8.63
C ARG A 36 -4.85 -12.28 -8.57
N PHE A 37 -5.54 -11.67 -9.52
CA PHE A 37 -6.97 -11.95 -9.75
C PHE A 37 -7.18 -12.93 -10.90
N SER A 38 -8.28 -13.68 -10.83
CA SER A 38 -8.63 -14.67 -11.86
C SER A 38 -8.83 -14.04 -13.24
N ALA A 39 -8.64 -14.81 -14.31
CA ALA A 39 -8.91 -14.37 -15.68
C ALA A 39 -10.36 -13.85 -15.85
N ARG A 40 -11.33 -14.51 -15.18
CA ARG A 40 -12.72 -14.05 -15.13
C ARG A 40 -12.84 -12.65 -14.51
N ALA A 41 -12.15 -12.41 -13.41
CA ALA A 41 -12.14 -11.09 -12.77
C ALA A 41 -11.44 -10.04 -13.66
N ALA A 42 -10.41 -10.43 -14.43
CA ALA A 42 -9.76 -9.53 -15.37
C ALA A 42 -10.73 -9.02 -16.46
N GLU A 43 -11.62 -9.89 -16.94
CA GLU A 43 -12.58 -9.57 -18.00
C GLU A 43 -13.81 -8.80 -17.51
N SER A 44 -14.33 -9.12 -16.32
CA SER A 44 -15.64 -8.62 -15.89
C SER A 44 -15.63 -7.75 -14.64
N ALA A 45 -14.58 -7.81 -13.81
CA ALA A 45 -14.60 -7.11 -12.53
C ALA A 45 -14.21 -5.65 -12.70
N GLY A 46 -15.03 -4.74 -12.17
CA GLY A 46 -14.68 -3.33 -12.05
C GLY A 46 -13.64 -3.09 -10.96
N ASP A 47 -12.93 -1.96 -11.01
CA ASP A 47 -11.91 -1.61 -10.02
C ASP A 47 -12.47 -1.63 -8.58
N ARG A 48 -13.70 -1.11 -8.40
CA ARG A 48 -14.42 -1.14 -7.12
C ARG A 48 -14.61 -2.56 -6.57
N GLU A 49 -14.86 -3.54 -7.44
CA GLU A 49 -15.03 -4.93 -7.03
C GLU A 49 -13.70 -5.57 -6.64
N LEU A 50 -12.62 -5.23 -7.34
CA LEU A 50 -11.26 -5.65 -6.99
C LEU A 50 -10.80 -5.03 -5.66
N LEU A 51 -11.12 -3.76 -5.41
CA LEU A 51 -10.89 -3.09 -4.12
C LEU A 51 -11.69 -3.75 -3.00
N ALA A 52 -12.97 -4.04 -3.22
CA ALA A 52 -13.78 -4.75 -2.23
C ALA A 52 -13.25 -6.17 -1.94
N ALA A 53 -12.77 -6.87 -2.97
CA ALA A 53 -12.13 -8.17 -2.82
C ALA A 53 -10.83 -8.07 -2.01
N LEU A 54 -10.02 -7.03 -2.24
CA LEU A 54 -8.80 -6.78 -1.48
C LEU A 54 -9.12 -6.51 0.00
N ILE A 55 -10.07 -5.62 0.29
CA ILE A 55 -10.46 -5.26 1.66
C ILE A 55 -10.97 -6.49 2.44
N GLY A 56 -11.63 -7.43 1.76
CA GLY A 56 -12.06 -8.70 2.35
C GLY A 56 -10.94 -9.75 2.52
N HIS A 57 -9.82 -9.59 1.81
CA HIS A 57 -8.70 -10.53 1.79
C HIS A 57 -7.93 -10.52 3.10
N GLU A 58 -7.32 -11.65 3.48
CA GLU A 58 -6.54 -11.76 4.72
C GLU A 58 -5.34 -10.80 4.75
N GLN A 59 -4.71 -10.58 3.60
CA GLN A 59 -3.54 -9.70 3.47
C GLN A 59 -3.84 -8.22 3.79
N PHE A 60 -5.13 -7.83 3.80
CA PHE A 60 -5.60 -6.51 4.21
C PHE A 60 -5.85 -6.40 5.72
N ARG A 61 -5.39 -7.36 6.51
CA ARG A 61 -5.55 -7.40 7.97
C ARG A 61 -4.22 -7.10 8.69
N ASP A 62 -3.36 -6.38 8.00
CA ASP A 62 -2.07 -5.93 8.52
C ASP A 62 -2.26 -4.57 9.17
N ASP A 63 -2.02 -4.48 10.48
CA ASP A 63 -2.15 -3.21 11.21
C ASP A 63 -0.93 -2.30 11.03
N TYR A 64 0.13 -2.81 10.39
CA TYR A 64 1.39 -2.10 10.17
C TYR A 64 2.05 -1.56 11.46
N ALA A 65 1.62 -2.05 12.62
CA ALA A 65 2.19 -1.73 13.93
C ALA A 65 3.12 -2.85 14.46
N GLY A 66 3.68 -3.64 13.55
CA GLY A 66 4.65 -4.72 13.84
C GLY A 66 4.06 -6.12 14.05
N GLY A 67 2.73 -6.26 14.04
CA GLY A 67 2.05 -7.56 14.19
C GLY A 67 1.98 -8.38 12.89
N GLY A 68 2.07 -7.73 11.74
CA GLY A 68 1.87 -8.35 10.43
C GLY A 68 0.40 -8.75 10.20
N VAL A 69 0.19 -9.68 9.26
CA VAL A 69 -1.16 -10.14 8.89
C VAL A 69 -1.76 -11.01 9.99
N MET A 70 -2.86 -10.53 10.59
CA MET A 70 -3.58 -11.25 11.62
C MET A 70 -4.90 -11.83 11.07
N PRO A 71 -5.15 -13.15 11.17
CA PRO A 71 -6.37 -13.77 10.62
C PRO A 71 -7.66 -13.10 11.13
N GLU A 72 -7.75 -12.80 12.42
CA GLU A 72 -8.91 -12.12 13.01
C GLU A 72 -8.69 -10.61 13.19
N GLY A 73 -7.72 -10.04 12.47
CA GLY A 73 -7.34 -8.63 12.59
C GLY A 73 -8.48 -7.69 12.25
N THR A 74 -8.86 -6.82 13.20
CA THR A 74 -9.92 -5.82 13.03
C THR A 74 -9.39 -4.45 12.60
N ARG A 75 -8.07 -4.34 12.43
CA ARG A 75 -7.32 -3.11 12.14
C ARG A 75 -6.63 -3.24 10.79
N HIS A 76 -6.39 -2.11 10.15
CA HIS A 76 -5.60 -2.02 8.94
C HIS A 76 -4.96 -0.63 8.86
N GLY A 77 -3.62 -0.59 8.84
CA GLY A 77 -2.90 0.67 9.02
C GLY A 77 -3.37 1.39 10.28
N PRO A 78 -3.66 2.70 10.23
CA PRO A 78 -4.13 3.45 11.39
C PRO A 78 -5.64 3.28 11.69
N TYR A 79 -6.39 2.61 10.81
CA TYR A 79 -7.85 2.66 10.82
C TYR A 79 -8.52 1.35 11.28
N TRP A 80 -9.72 1.48 11.86
CA TRP A 80 -10.59 0.31 12.04
C TRP A 80 -10.99 -0.24 10.66
N ARG A 81 -10.63 -1.50 10.39
CA ARG A 81 -10.88 -2.15 9.08
C ARG A 81 -12.35 -2.09 8.66
N ARG A 82 -13.28 -2.15 9.61
CA ARG A 82 -14.74 -2.08 9.35
C ARG A 82 -15.20 -0.75 8.73
N LEU A 83 -14.39 0.30 8.82
CA LEU A 83 -14.67 1.63 8.29
C LEU A 83 -14.02 1.85 6.93
N ILE A 84 -13.10 0.98 6.50
CA ILE A 84 -12.50 1.06 5.17
C ILE A 84 -13.43 0.38 4.17
N THR A 85 -13.79 1.11 3.12
CA THR A 85 -14.64 0.63 2.04
C THR A 85 -14.02 1.00 0.69
N ALA A 86 -14.41 0.30 -0.37
CA ALA A 86 -13.91 0.58 -1.71
C ALA A 86 -14.22 2.01 -2.20
N ASP A 87 -15.25 2.67 -1.63
CA ASP A 87 -15.63 4.05 -1.97
C ASP A 87 -14.69 5.12 -1.44
N LEU A 88 -13.83 4.76 -0.47
CA LEU A 88 -12.85 5.68 0.11
C LEU A 88 -11.56 5.75 -0.71
N TYR A 89 -11.42 4.88 -1.71
CA TYR A 89 -10.30 4.91 -2.63
C TYR A 89 -10.62 5.83 -3.79
N GLU A 90 -9.78 6.86 -3.95
CA GLU A 90 -9.90 7.81 -5.03
C GLU A 90 -9.00 7.40 -6.19
N PRO A 91 -9.49 7.40 -7.45
CA PRO A 91 -8.62 7.21 -8.59
C PRO A 91 -7.68 8.42 -8.73
N VAL A 92 -6.38 8.15 -8.82
CA VAL A 92 -5.34 9.18 -8.99
C VAL A 92 -4.53 8.92 -10.25
N SER A 93 -3.94 9.97 -10.82
CA SER A 93 -3.03 9.81 -11.95
C SER A 93 -1.68 9.26 -11.50
N GLN A 94 -0.92 8.69 -12.44
CA GLN A 94 0.45 8.24 -12.18
C GLN A 94 1.33 9.40 -11.69
N GLU A 95 1.20 10.58 -12.29
CA GLU A 95 1.94 11.78 -11.90
C GLU A 95 1.63 12.17 -10.45
N LYS A 96 0.35 12.14 -10.06
CA LYS A 96 -0.06 12.46 -8.69
C LYS A 96 0.47 11.45 -7.68
N ALA A 97 0.42 10.16 -7.99
CA ALA A 97 0.96 9.12 -7.13
C ALA A 97 2.48 9.25 -6.96
N VAL A 98 3.20 9.57 -8.05
CA VAL A 98 4.64 9.86 -8.00
C VAL A 98 4.93 11.10 -7.16
N GLU A 99 4.16 12.18 -7.32
CA GLU A 99 4.30 13.41 -6.52
C GLU A 99 4.17 13.09 -5.03
N ILE A 100 3.09 12.41 -4.61
CA ILE A 100 2.86 12.03 -3.20
C ILE A 100 4.05 11.24 -2.64
N LEU A 101 4.53 10.22 -3.37
CA LEU A 101 5.66 9.41 -2.91
C LEU A 101 6.96 10.22 -2.86
N ARG A 102 7.19 11.13 -3.80
CA ARG A 102 8.41 11.97 -3.82
C ARG A 102 8.39 13.00 -2.70
N GLU A 103 7.24 13.61 -2.43
CA GLU A 103 7.02 14.51 -1.30
C GLU A 103 7.16 13.80 0.03
N TRP A 104 6.75 12.53 0.11
CA TRP A 104 6.96 11.71 1.30
C TRP A 104 8.44 11.31 1.45
N VAL A 105 9.15 10.96 0.38
CA VAL A 105 10.57 10.58 0.45
C VAL A 105 11.50 11.77 0.75
N GLY A 106 11.29 12.91 0.08
CA GLY A 106 12.21 14.05 0.01
C GLY A 106 12.40 15.00 1.21
N PRO A 107 11.60 15.04 2.29
CA PRO A 107 11.74 16.05 3.33
C PRO A 107 13.05 15.94 4.14
N ARG A 108 13.76 14.81 4.06
CA ARG A 108 14.96 14.52 4.88
C ARG A 108 16.29 14.68 4.13
N GLY A 109 16.31 15.25 2.92
CA GLY A 109 17.53 15.51 2.14
C GLY A 109 17.65 14.67 0.86
N GLU A 110 18.86 14.57 0.32
CA GLU A 110 19.13 13.81 -0.90
C GLU A 110 18.90 12.30 -0.66
N VAL A 111 18.10 11.66 -1.52
CA VAL A 111 17.79 10.24 -1.43
C VAL A 111 19.04 9.42 -1.82
N PRO A 112 19.52 8.50 -0.97
CA PRO A 112 20.65 7.64 -1.32
C PRO A 112 20.40 6.89 -2.63
N ALA A 113 21.41 6.81 -3.51
CA ALA A 113 21.26 6.21 -4.83
C ALA A 113 20.78 4.74 -4.80
N GLY A 114 21.17 3.97 -3.77
CA GLY A 114 20.70 2.60 -3.56
C GLY A 114 19.20 2.53 -3.26
N LEU A 115 18.70 3.42 -2.40
CA LEU A 115 17.29 3.54 -2.08
C LEU A 115 16.48 4.01 -3.29
N GLU A 116 16.99 4.99 -4.03
CA GLU A 116 16.36 5.49 -5.25
C GLU A 116 16.22 4.37 -6.30
N ALA A 117 17.27 3.56 -6.49
CA ALA A 117 17.24 2.44 -7.42
C ALA A 117 16.23 1.37 -7.00
N GLU A 118 16.10 1.11 -5.70
CA GLU A 118 15.13 0.17 -5.14
C GLU A 118 13.68 0.67 -5.26
N LEU A 119 13.40 1.92 -4.88
CA LEU A 119 12.09 2.55 -5.08
C LEU A 119 11.69 2.57 -6.56
N ARG A 120 12.63 2.84 -7.47
CA ARG A 120 12.39 2.79 -8.91
C ARG A 120 11.97 1.40 -9.38
N ARG A 121 12.68 0.37 -8.93
CA ARG A 121 12.43 -1.02 -9.34
C ARG A 121 11.13 -1.55 -8.75
N GLU A 122 10.88 -1.28 -7.47
CA GLU A 122 9.79 -1.95 -6.76
C GLU A 122 8.50 -1.14 -6.71
N VAL A 123 8.57 0.20 -6.73
CA VAL A 123 7.38 1.06 -6.56
C VAL A 123 7.06 1.76 -7.88
N PHE A 124 7.99 2.55 -8.41
CA PHE A 124 7.70 3.39 -9.58
C PHE A 124 7.49 2.58 -10.86
N ALA A 125 8.14 1.43 -11.02
CA ALA A 125 7.88 0.52 -12.15
C ALA A 125 6.45 -0.06 -12.11
N ARG A 126 5.91 -0.34 -10.91
CA ARG A 126 4.54 -0.84 -10.74
C ARG A 126 3.52 0.26 -11.02
N LEU A 127 3.78 1.48 -10.57
CA LEU A 127 2.94 2.65 -10.91
C LEU A 127 2.87 2.88 -12.42
N ALA A 128 4.00 2.74 -13.12
CA ALA A 128 4.06 2.91 -14.58
C ALA A 128 3.36 1.80 -15.37
N ALA A 129 3.17 0.61 -14.78
CA ALA A 129 2.51 -0.53 -15.41
C ALA A 129 1.01 -0.62 -15.10
N ALA A 130 0.52 0.13 -14.11
CA ALA A 130 -0.86 0.04 -13.65
C ALA A 130 -1.84 0.70 -14.63
N ASP A 131 -2.93 0.00 -14.92
CA ASP A 131 -4.09 0.55 -15.64
C ASP A 131 -4.97 1.40 -14.72
N GLY A 132 -5.00 1.07 -13.42
CA GLY A 132 -5.75 1.79 -12.39
C GLY A 132 -4.89 2.03 -11.15
N ILE A 133 -4.88 3.27 -10.67
CA ILE A 133 -4.16 3.68 -9.47
C ILE A 133 -5.17 4.32 -8.53
N HIS A 134 -5.32 3.72 -7.36
CA HIS A 134 -6.30 4.10 -6.34
C HIS A 134 -5.57 4.47 -5.06
N TYR A 135 -5.91 5.62 -4.48
CA TYR A 135 -5.28 6.13 -3.26
C TYR A 135 -6.30 6.17 -2.13
N LEU A 136 -5.95 5.65 -0.95
CA LEU A 136 -6.78 5.79 0.23
C LEU A 136 -6.57 7.19 0.83
N GLY A 137 -7.60 8.04 0.74
CA GLY A 137 -7.59 9.34 1.40
C GLY A 137 -7.59 9.23 2.93
N GLU A 138 -7.42 10.34 3.62
CA GLU A 138 -7.55 10.37 5.09
C GLU A 138 -9.02 10.16 5.51
N LEU A 139 -9.25 9.22 6.43
CA LEU A 139 -10.60 8.87 6.91
C LEU A 139 -11.07 9.71 8.10
N GLY A 140 -10.23 10.62 8.60
CA GLY A 140 -10.49 11.43 9.79
C GLY A 140 -10.35 10.67 11.12
N ASP A 141 -10.36 11.42 12.22
CA ASP A 141 -10.01 10.92 13.56
C ASP A 141 -10.92 9.81 14.08
N GLU A 142 -12.20 9.84 13.74
CA GLU A 142 -13.19 8.83 14.16
C GLU A 142 -12.92 7.44 13.56
N ALA A 143 -12.11 7.37 12.49
CA ALA A 143 -11.72 6.11 11.88
C ALA A 143 -10.50 5.47 12.55
N LEU A 144 -9.74 6.23 13.34
CA LEU A 144 -8.52 5.77 13.99
C LEU A 144 -8.82 4.71 15.05
N HIS A 145 -8.00 3.67 15.12
CA HIS A 145 -8.02 2.75 16.27
C HIS A 145 -7.07 3.19 17.37
N ASP A 146 -7.00 2.39 18.44
CA ASP A 146 -6.23 2.68 19.67
C ASP A 146 -4.71 2.89 19.46
N TRP A 147 -4.22 2.63 18.24
CA TRP A 147 -2.81 2.73 17.82
C TRP A 147 -2.68 3.55 16.52
N GLY A 148 -3.73 4.26 16.10
CA GLY A 148 -3.79 4.94 14.81
C GLY A 148 -2.84 6.13 14.67
N GLY A 149 -2.24 6.59 15.79
CA GLY A 149 -1.23 7.64 15.81
C GLY A 149 0.22 7.13 15.88
N VAL A 150 0.47 5.85 15.62
CA VAL A 150 1.85 5.30 15.59
C VAL A 150 2.63 5.84 14.39
N HIS A 151 1.97 6.03 13.25
CA HIS A 151 2.57 6.58 12.04
C HIS A 151 2.33 8.08 11.95
N GLU A 152 3.35 8.87 11.62
CA GLU A 152 3.17 10.28 11.23
C GLU A 152 2.61 10.38 9.80
N PHE A 153 3.04 9.46 8.94
CA PHE A 153 2.61 9.36 7.55
C PHE A 153 2.08 7.97 7.24
N PHE A 154 0.92 7.89 6.58
CA PHE A 154 0.38 6.64 6.07
C PHE A 154 -0.21 6.84 4.68
N HIS A 155 0.54 6.44 3.65
CA HIS A 155 0.12 6.52 2.26
C HIS A 155 -0.18 5.13 1.74
N GLU A 156 -1.40 4.90 1.29
CA GLU A 156 -1.80 3.61 0.72
C GLU A 156 -2.28 3.74 -0.72
N PHE A 157 -1.71 2.91 -1.58
CA PHE A 157 -2.07 2.79 -2.97
C PHE A 157 -2.51 1.36 -3.30
N VAL A 158 -3.53 1.24 -4.14
CA VAL A 158 -3.90 -0.01 -4.80
C VAL A 158 -3.71 0.17 -6.30
N LEU A 159 -2.79 -0.61 -6.85
CA LEU A 159 -2.45 -0.62 -8.26
C LEU A 159 -3.10 -1.82 -8.93
N ILE A 160 -3.75 -1.61 -10.06
CA ILE A 160 -4.41 -2.65 -10.85
C ILE A 160 -3.73 -2.71 -12.21
N ASP A 161 -3.10 -3.84 -12.53
CA ASP A 161 -2.55 -4.19 -13.83
C ASP A 161 -3.39 -5.35 -14.40
N ARG A 162 -4.36 -4.99 -15.25
CA ARG A 162 -5.27 -5.93 -15.91
C ARG A 162 -4.55 -6.77 -16.94
N SER A 163 -3.53 -6.22 -17.59
CA SER A 163 -2.74 -6.94 -18.59
C SER A 163 -2.00 -8.14 -17.97
N ALA A 164 -1.49 -7.98 -16.74
CA ALA A 164 -0.80 -9.02 -16.00
C ALA A 164 -1.70 -9.82 -15.03
N GLY A 165 -2.97 -9.41 -14.90
CA GLY A 165 -3.93 -10.00 -13.97
C GLY A 165 -3.55 -9.81 -12.50
N ARG A 166 -2.97 -8.66 -12.17
CA ARG A 166 -2.31 -8.38 -10.88
C ARG A 166 -2.85 -7.13 -10.21
N LEU A 167 -2.92 -7.21 -8.89
CA LEU A 167 -3.19 -6.11 -8.00
C LEU A 167 -2.02 -5.98 -7.03
N ALA A 168 -1.52 -4.77 -6.80
CA ALA A 168 -0.53 -4.50 -5.76
C ALA A 168 -1.11 -3.53 -4.72
N LEU A 169 -1.07 -3.93 -3.45
CA LEU A 169 -1.27 -3.05 -2.31
C LEU A 169 0.09 -2.51 -1.88
N ILE A 170 0.26 -1.19 -1.94
CA ILE A 170 1.49 -0.51 -1.53
C ILE A 170 1.16 0.40 -0.36
N VAL A 171 1.86 0.22 0.75
CA VAL A 171 1.79 1.09 1.93
C VAL A 171 3.16 1.73 2.13
N ALA A 172 3.21 3.06 2.16
CA ALA A 172 4.39 3.85 2.47
C ALA A 172 4.13 4.63 3.76
N ALA A 173 4.89 4.32 4.81
CA ALA A 173 4.66 4.83 6.16
C ALA A 173 5.97 4.89 6.97
N ASP A 174 5.90 5.26 8.24
CA ASP A 174 7.05 5.44 9.12
C ASP A 174 6.89 4.75 10.49
N ASP A 175 8.02 4.48 11.17
CA ASP A 175 8.12 3.78 12.47
C ASP A 175 8.11 4.68 13.71
#